data_AF-A0A0X8D160-F1
#
_entry.id   AF-A0A0X8D160-F1
#
_cell.length_a   1.000
_cell.length_b   1.000
_cell.length_c   1.000
_cell.angle_alpha   90.00
_cell.angle_beta   90.00
_cell.angle_gamma   90.00
#
_symmetry.space_group_name_H-M   'P 1'
#
loop_
_entity.id
_entity.type
_entity.pdbx_description
1 polymer ?
#
loop_
_entity_poly.entity_id
_entity_poly.type
_entity_poly.pdbx_seq_one_letter_code
_entity_poly.pdbx_strand_id
1 'polypeptide(L)' 'MNYTFNSTKELKQFIAKEVLSSAEAIEYLGISRARLSQLIKNGKLIPIKKLQRDSLFLKIDVEKKK' A
#
# COMPACT_ATOMS: atom_id res chain seq x y z
N MET A 1 5.92 11.69 10.32
CA MET A 1 5.60 12.68 9.25
C MET A 1 4.21 13.20 9.53
N ASN A 2 4.00 14.51 9.48
CA ASN A 2 2.69 15.13 9.66
C ASN A 2 2.18 15.58 8.29
N TYR A 3 0.95 15.20 7.94
CA TYR A 3 0.31 15.61 6.69
C TYR A 3 -0.80 16.61 7.01
N THR A 4 -0.81 17.73 6.30
CA THR A 4 -1.89 18.72 6.35
C THR A 4 -2.44 18.86 4.94
N PHE A 5 -3.76 18.81 4.80
CA PHE A 5 -4.45 18.94 3.52
C PHE A 5 -5.41 20.12 3.60
N ASN A 6 -5.36 20.99 2.59
CA ASN A 6 -6.18 22.20 2.52
C ASN A 6 -7.55 21.93 1.87
N SER A 7 -7.71 20.77 1.22
CA SER A 7 -8.97 20.38 0.59
C SER A 7 -9.14 18.87 0.48
N THR A 8 -10.40 18.43 0.36
CA THR A 8 -10.74 17.04 0.05
C THR A 8 -10.15 16.58 -1.29
N LYS A 9 -9.97 17.50 -2.25
CA LYS A 9 -9.36 17.19 -3.55
C LYS A 9 -7.89 16.80 -3.37
N GLU A 10 -7.15 17.57 -2.59
CA GLU A 10 -5.75 17.31 -2.26
C GLU A 10 -5.59 15.98 -1.52
N LEU A 11 -6.47 15.72 -0.53
CA LEU A 11 -6.51 14.45 0.18
C LEU A 11 -6.74 13.26 -0.77
N LYS A 12 -7.72 13.36 -1.68
CA LYS A 12 -8.01 12.29 -2.66
C LYS A 12 -6.82 12.04 -3.60
N GLN A 13 -6.16 13.10 -4.06
CA GLN A 13 -4.96 12.98 -4.91
C GLN A 13 -3.81 12.31 -4.16
N PHE A 14 -3.59 12.69 -2.89
CA PHE A 14 -2.59 12.06 -2.06
C PHE A 14 -2.87 10.57 -1.86
N ILE A 15 -4.10 10.21 -1.47
CA ILE A 15 -4.51 8.81 -1.29
C ILE A 15 -4.30 8.03 -2.59
N ALA A 16 -4.73 8.55 -3.73
CA ALA A 16 -4.59 7.87 -5.02
C ALA A 16 -3.12 7.66 -5.45
N LYS A 17 -2.19 8.50 -4.97
CA LYS A 17 -0.76 8.42 -5.32
C LYS A 17 0.04 7.55 -4.34
N GLU A 18 -0.28 7.65 -3.05
CA GLU A 18 0.54 7.10 -1.96
C GLU A 18 -0.07 5.84 -1.34
N VAL A 19 -1.29 5.44 -1.72
CA VAL A 19 -1.90 4.18 -1.33
C VAL A 19 -1.91 3.24 -2.53
N LEU A 20 -1.39 2.03 -2.33
CA LEU A 20 -1.34 0.97 -3.32
C LEU A 20 -2.31 -0.15 -2.95
N SER A 21 -3.03 -0.66 -3.95
CA SER A 21 -3.71 -1.96 -3.87
C SER A 21 -2.71 -3.12 -3.88
N SER A 22 -3.18 -4.36 -3.67
CA SER A 22 -2.30 -5.52 -3.77
C SER A 22 -1.69 -5.68 -5.17
N ALA A 23 -2.43 -5.34 -6.22
CA ALA A 23 -1.95 -5.43 -7.60
C ALA A 23 -0.83 -4.40 -7.85
N GLU A 24 -1.05 -3.14 -7.49
CA GLU A 24 -0.06 -2.09 -7.64
C GLU A 24 1.19 -2.36 -6.78
N ALA A 25 1.03 -2.91 -5.57
CA ALA A 25 2.16 -3.29 -4.74
C ALA A 25 2.99 -4.45 -5.33
N ILE A 26 2.34 -5.43 -5.98
CA ILE A 26 3.01 -6.52 -6.71
C ILE A 26 3.83 -5.94 -7.86
N GLU A 27 3.23 -5.08 -8.68
CA GLU A 27 3.90 -4.43 -9.81
C GLU A 27 5.07 -3.56 -9.33
N TYR A 28 4.85 -2.75 -8.30
CA TYR A 28 5.88 -1.86 -7.75
C TYR A 28 7.08 -2.63 -7.18
N LEU A 29 6.85 -3.76 -6.52
CA LEU A 29 7.93 -4.61 -5.97
C LEU A 29 8.52 -5.61 -6.98
N GLY A 30 7.85 -5.85 -8.11
CA GLY A 30 8.26 -6.89 -9.07
C GLY A 30 8.19 -8.31 -8.50
N ILE A 31 7.24 -8.60 -7.61
CA ILE A 31 7.12 -9.90 -6.93
C ILE A 31 5.86 -10.66 -7.35
N SER A 32 5.81 -11.96 -7.06
CA SER A 32 4.59 -12.74 -7.24
C SER A 32 3.53 -12.44 -6.16
N ARG A 33 2.26 -12.71 -6.48
CA ARG A 33 1.15 -12.63 -5.52
C ARG A 33 1.34 -13.55 -4.30
N ALA A 34 1.92 -14.74 -4.50
CA ALA A 34 2.26 -15.65 -3.42
C ALA A 34 3.29 -15.03 -2.47
N ARG A 35 4.31 -14.35 -3.01
CA ARG A 35 5.32 -13.65 -2.22
C ARG A 35 4.71 -12.50 -1.43
N LEU A 36 3.82 -11.71 -2.03
CA LEU A 36 3.09 -10.66 -1.32
C LEU A 36 2.30 -11.25 -0.13
N SER A 37 1.58 -12.35 -0.36
CA SER A 37 0.82 -13.03 0.70
C SER A 37 1.71 -13.49 1.85
N GLN A 38 2.90 -14.03 1.57
CA GLN A 38 3.89 -14.39 2.59
C GLN A 38 4.38 -13.16 3.38
N LEU A 39 4.64 -12.04 2.73
CA LEU A 39 5.05 -10.81 3.42
C LEU A 39 3.98 -10.33 4.40
N ILE A 40 2.71 -10.40 4.00
CA ILE A 40 1.57 -10.04 4.85
C ILE A 40 1.43 -11.03 6.01
N LYS A 41 1.48 -12.34 5.73
CA LYS A 41 1.35 -13.40 6.73
C LYS A 41 2.45 -13.32 7.79
N ASN A 42 3.67 -12.99 7.37
CA ASN A 42 4.83 -12.86 8.26
C ASN A 42 4.89 -11.50 8.98
N GLY A 43 3.86 -10.64 8.83
CA GLY A 43 3.84 -9.30 9.42
C GLY A 43 4.89 -8.34 8.85
N LYS A 44 5.59 -8.73 7.78
CA LYS A 44 6.62 -7.90 7.15
C LYS A 44 6.02 -6.75 6.38
N LEU A 45 4.81 -6.91 5.84
CA LEU A 45 4.04 -5.86 5.19
C LEU A 45 2.65 -5.80 5.79
N ILE A 46 2.27 -4.65 6.36
CA ILE A 46 1.01 -4.49 7.09
C ILE A 46 0.08 -3.61 6.25
N PRO A 47 -1.11 -4.09 5.86
CA PRO A 47 -2.06 -3.28 5.13
C PRO A 47 -2.69 -2.22 6.05
N ILE A 48 -2.86 -1.00 5.54
CA ILE A 48 -3.63 0.04 6.22
C ILE A 48 -5.13 -0.26 6.25
N LYS A 49 -5.61 -1.07 5.30
CA LYS A 49 -6.99 -1.53 5.24
C LYS A 49 -7.06 -2.89 4.56
N LYS A 50 -7.74 -3.85 5.19
CA LYS A 50 -8.10 -5.13 4.58
C LYS A 50 -9.50 -5.04 3.99
N LEU A 51 -9.64 -5.52 2.75
CA LEU A 51 -10.90 -5.69 2.03
C LEU A 51 -11.14 -7.19 1.84
N GLN A 52 -12.36 -7.60 1.44
CA GLN A 52 -12.68 -9.03 1.28
C GLN A 52 -11.75 -9.77 0.31
N ARG A 53 -11.28 -9.09 -0.75
CA ARG A 53 -10.44 -9.68 -1.81
C ARG A 53 -9.16 -8.91 -2.09
N ASP A 54 -8.88 -7.89 -1.28
CA ASP A 54 -7.75 -6.99 -1.52
C ASP A 54 -7.24 -6.39 -0.21
N SER A 55 -6.15 -5.65 -0.30
CA SER A 55 -5.49 -4.97 0.80
C SER A 55 -4.87 -3.70 0.28
N LEU A 56 -5.01 -2.62 1.05
CA LEU A 56 -4.42 -1.33 0.74
C LEU A 56 -3.17 -1.13 1.59
N PHE A 57 -2.13 -0.58 1.00
CA PHE A 57 -0.82 -0.38 1.62
C PHE A 57 -0.37 1.07 1.41
N LEU A 58 0.36 1.62 2.38
CA LEU A 58 1.09 2.85 2.12
C LEU A 58 2.32 2.53 1.28
N LYS A 59 2.51 3.29 0.20
CA LYS A 59 3.63 3.15 -0.72
C LYS A 59 4.98 3.19 -0.01
N ILE A 60 5.14 4.06 0.99
CA ILE A 60 6.37 4.15 1.78
C ILE A 60 6.71 2.86 2.54
N ASP A 61 5.70 2.10 2.97
CA ASP A 61 5.92 0.84 3.68
C ASP A 61 6.23 -0.32 2.71
N VAL A 62 5.70 -0.24 1.49
CA VAL A 62 6.05 -1.11 0.38
C VAL A 62 7.50 -0.84 -0.06
N GLU A 63 7.89 0.42 -0.22
CA GLU A 63 9.24 0.83 -0.67
C GLU A 63 10.35 0.39 0.29
N LYS A 64 10.10 0.41 1.60
CA LYS A 64 11.02 -0.13 2.63
C LYS A 64 11.28 -1.64 2.51
N LYS A 65 10.62 -2.35 1.58
CA LYS A 65 10.80 -3.80 1.34
C LYS A 65 11.53 -4.11 0.04
N LYS A 66 11.91 -3.09 -0.73
CA LYS A 66 12.88 -3.23 -1.81
C LYS A 66 14.27 -3.48 -1.23
#